data_AF-A0A1X0WI63-F1
#
_entry.id   AF-A0A1X0WI63-F1
#
_cell.length_a   1.000
_cell.length_b   1.000
_cell.length_c   1.000
_cell.angle_alpha   90.00
_cell.angle_beta   90.00
_cell.angle_gamma   90.00
#
_symmetry.space_group_name_H-M   'P 1'
#
loop_
_entity.id
_entity.type
_entity.pdbx_description
1 polymer ?
#
loop_
_entity_poly.entity_id
_entity_poly.type
_entity_poly.pdbx_seq_one_letter_code
_entity_poly.pdbx_strand_id
1 'polypeptide(L)' 'MTPEESDNAARAIAKKLITELRSNSNNHTFRELLDKYASQAKPLCPPKHEAWLWLCVIVHKVVEGK' A
#
# COMPACT_ATOMS: atom_id res chain seq x y z
N MET A 1 -13.78 -6.42 -11.99
CA MET A 1 -12.94 -6.69 -10.82
C MET A 1 -13.89 -6.99 -9.68
N THR A 2 -13.82 -8.18 -9.09
CA THR A 2 -14.59 -8.47 -7.88
C THR A 2 -13.97 -7.69 -6.71
N PRO A 3 -14.74 -7.41 -5.65
CA PRO A 3 -14.20 -6.74 -4.46
C PRO A 3 -12.97 -7.47 -3.88
N GLU A 4 -12.97 -8.80 -3.96
CA GLU A 4 -11.87 -9.66 -3.49
C GLU A 4 -10.60 -9.50 -4.32
N GLU A 5 -10.71 -9.33 -5.64
CA GLU A 5 -9.56 -9.08 -6.52
C GLU A 5 -8.90 -7.72 -6.21
N SER A 6 -9.71 -6.69 -5.95
CA SER A 6 -9.21 -5.36 -5.59
C SER A 6 -8.47 -5.38 -4.24
N ASP A 7 -9.01 -6.08 -3.25
CA ASP A 7 -8.38 -6.23 -1.94
C ASP A 7 -7.07 -7.02 -2.01
N ASN A 8 -7.04 -8.11 -2.78
CA ASN A 8 -5.82 -8.89 -3.00
C ASN A 8 -4.73 -8.07 -3.71
N ALA A 9 -5.11 -7.25 -4.71
CA ALA A 9 -4.20 -6.35 -5.39
C ALA A 9 -3.62 -5.28 -4.43
N ALA A 10 -4.47 -4.70 -3.57
CA ALA A 10 -4.05 -3.73 -2.57
C ALA A 10 -3.07 -4.34 -1.55
N ARG A 11 -3.37 -5.55 -1.05
CA ARG A 11 -2.48 -6.31 -0.16
C ARG A 11 -1.14 -6.64 -0.83
N ALA A 12 -1.13 -6.95 -2.13
CA ALA A 12 0.10 -7.20 -2.87
C ALA A 12 0.99 -5.95 -2.98
N ILE A 13 0.40 -4.78 -3.24
CA ILE A 13 1.12 -3.48 -3.23
C ILE A 13 1.69 -3.21 -1.84
N ALA A 14 0.90 -3.38 -0.79
CA ALA A 14 1.33 -3.18 0.59
C ALA A 14 2.50 -4.12 0.97
N LYS A 15 2.46 -5.40 0.58
CA LYS A 15 3.57 -6.35 0.80
C LYS A 15 4.85 -5.89 0.11
N LYS A 16 4.78 -5.41 -1.14
CA LYS A 16 5.95 -4.87 -1.85
C LYS A 16 6.55 -3.67 -1.12
N LEU A 17 5.69 -2.75 -0.68
CA LEU A 17 6.10 -1.58 0.10
C LEU A 17 6.81 -2.00 1.40
N ILE A 18 6.25 -2.95 2.15
CA ILE A 18 6.85 -3.46 3.40
C ILE A 18 8.21 -4.12 3.12
N THR A 19 8.32 -4.90 2.05
CA THR A 19 9.60 -5.50 1.64
C THR A 19 10.64 -4.44 1.31
N GLU A 20 10.25 -3.38 0.58
CA GLU A 20 11.17 -2.28 0.27
C GLU A 20 11.55 -1.50 1.53
N LEU A 21 10.59 -1.20 2.41
CA LEU A 21 10.82 -0.53 3.69
C LEU A 21 11.83 -1.29 4.57
N ARG A 22 11.79 -2.62 4.55
CA ARG A 22 12.70 -3.50 5.31
C ARG A 22 14.03 -3.76 4.60
N SER A 23 14.21 -3.27 3.37
CA SER A 23 15.46 -3.47 2.64
C SER A 23 16.57 -2.59 3.22
N ASN A 24 17.76 -3.16 3.41
CA ASN A 24 18.95 -2.43 3.86
C ASN A 24 19.47 -1.41 2.83
N SER A 25 19.00 -1.47 1.59
CA SER A 25 19.33 -0.54 0.51
C SER A 25 18.31 0.59 0.34
N ASN A 26 17.26 0.64 1.16
CA ASN A 26 16.21 1.64 1.03
C ASN A 26 16.65 2.99 1.63
N ASN A 27 16.56 4.03 0.81
CA ASN A 27 16.85 5.41 1.20
C ASN A 27 15.58 6.27 1.39
N HIS A 28 14.39 5.67 1.23
CA HIS A 28 13.12 6.36 1.36
C HIS A 28 12.53 6.15 2.75
N THR A 29 11.99 7.23 3.31
CA THR A 29 11.11 7.17 4.48
C THR A 29 9.82 6.41 4.14
N PHE A 30 9.13 5.95 5.17
CA PHE A 30 7.82 5.29 5.00
C PHE A 30 6.82 6.17 4.23
N ARG A 31 6.81 7.49 4.48
CA ARG A 31 5.93 8.44 3.80
C ARG A 31 6.24 8.54 2.31
N GLU A 32 7.52 8.59 1.93
CA GLU A 32 7.95 8.64 0.53
C GLU A 32 7.63 7.34 -0.21
N LEU A 33 7.78 6.19 0.45
CA LEU A 33 7.33 4.91 -0.10
C LEU A 33 5.81 4.90 -0.30
N LEU A 34 5.03 5.43 0.64
CA LEU A 34 3.58 5.55 0.47
C LEU A 34 3.23 6.40 -0.76
N ASP A 35 3.90 7.54 -0.98
CA ASP A 35 3.68 8.35 -2.19
C ASP A 35 4.06 7.61 -3.47
N LYS A 36 5.22 6.93 -3.47
CA LYS A 36 5.69 6.12 -4.60
C LYS A 36 4.65 5.09 -5.03
N TYR A 37 4.06 4.37 -4.07
CA TYR A 37 3.10 3.32 -4.32
C TYR A 37 1.64 3.80 -4.41
N ALA A 38 1.32 5.01 -3.95
CA ALA A 38 -0.03 5.57 -4.01
C ALA A 38 -0.55 5.69 -5.45
N SER A 39 0.33 5.98 -6.42
CA SER A 39 -0.01 6.02 -7.85
C SER A 39 -0.58 4.68 -8.36
N GLN A 40 0.00 3.56 -7.92
CA GLN A 40 -0.43 2.19 -8.26
C GLN A 40 -1.70 1.79 -7.49
N ALA A 41 -1.86 2.29 -6.27
CA ALA A 41 -3.01 2.03 -5.41
C ALA A 41 -4.24 2.87 -5.78
N LYS A 42 -4.06 4.01 -6.47
CA LYS A 42 -5.12 4.97 -6.82
C LYS A 42 -6.35 4.35 -7.53
N PRO A 43 -6.20 3.42 -8.49
CA PRO A 43 -7.36 2.78 -9.13
C PRO A 43 -8.16 1.86 -8.21
N LEU A 44 -7.56 1.41 -7.11
CA LEU A 44 -8.15 0.53 -6.11
C LEU A 44 -8.73 1.31 -4.91
N CYS A 45 -8.29 2.56 -4.75
CA CYS A 45 -8.67 3.41 -3.64
C CYS A 45 -10.11 3.93 -3.81
N PRO A 46 -10.93 3.92 -2.75
CA PRO A 46 -12.23 4.57 -2.76
C PRO A 46 -12.10 6.07 -3.15
N PRO A 47 -13.03 6.62 -3.95
CA PRO A 47 -12.89 7.95 -4.56
C PRO A 47 -12.90 9.12 -3.57
N LYS A 48 -13.26 8.89 -2.31
CA LYS A 48 -13.27 9.91 -1.24
C LYS A 48 -12.01 9.89 -0.36
N HIS A 49 -11.03 9.05 -0.69
CA HIS A 49 -9.86 8.84 0.16
C HIS A 49 -8.59 9.18 -0.60
N GLU A 50 -7.65 9.80 0.11
CA GLU A 50 -6.29 9.98 -0.39
C GLU A 50 -5.61 8.61 -0.50
N ALA A 51 -5.10 8.29 -1.69
CA ALA A 51 -4.56 6.97 -1.98
C ALA A 51 -3.40 6.58 -1.06
N TRP A 52 -2.55 7.53 -0.68
CA TRP A 52 -1.43 7.29 0.25
C TRP A 52 -1.93 6.99 1.68
N LEU A 53 -2.98 7.67 2.14
CA LEU A 53 -3.56 7.47 3.47
C LEU A 53 -4.32 6.14 3.52
N TRP A 54 -5.07 5.83 2.48
CA TRP A 54 -5.74 4.54 2.34
C TRP A 54 -4.73 3.39 2.29
N LEU A 55 -3.66 3.52 1.50
CA LEU A 55 -2.59 2.52 1.43
C LEU A 55 -1.89 2.32 2.79
N CYS A 56 -1.72 3.39 3.57
CA CYS A 56 -1.17 3.30 4.93
C CYS A 56 -2.01 2.36 5.81
N VAL A 57 -3.34 2.48 5.78
CA VAL A 57 -4.25 1.59 6.50
C VAL A 57 -4.09 0.14 6.05
N ILE A 58 -3.99 -0.11 4.74
CA ILE A 58 -3.79 -1.47 4.21
C ILE A 58 -2.45 -2.06 4.66
N VAL A 59 -1.38 -1.26 4.65
CA VAL A 59 -0.06 -1.67 5.14
C VAL A 59 -0.15 -2.10 6.61
N HIS A 60 -0.79 -1.32 7.46
CA HIS A 60 -1.01 -1.69 8.86
C HIS A 60 -1.80 -2.99 9.01
N LYS A 61 -2.90 -3.18 8.27
CA LYS A 61 -3.67 -4.43 8.29
C LYS A 61 -2.82 -5.64 7.92
N VAL A 62 -2.00 -5.52 6.88
CA VAL A 62 -1.10 -6.59 6.42
C VAL A 62 -0.05 -6.93 7.49
N VAL A 63 0.53 -5.93 8.15
CA VAL A 63 1.51 -6.14 9.23
C VAL A 63 0.84 -6.80 10.46
N GLU A 64 -0.39 -6.41 10.78
CA GLU A 64 -1.18 -6.97 11.89
C GLU A 64 -1.81 -8.34 11.58
N GLY A 65 -1.71 -8.84 10.34
CA GLY A 65 -2.31 -10.11 9.93
C GLY A 65 -3.84 -10.09 9.79
N LYS A 66 -4.44 -8.91 9.62
CA LYS A 66 -5.89 -8.69 9.44
C LYS A 66 -6.30 -8.65 7.97
#